data_AF-A0A139SN00-F1
#
_entry.id   AF-A0A139SN00-F1
#
_cell.length_a   1.000
_cell.length_b   1.000
_cell.length_c   1.000
_cell.angle_alpha   90.00
_cell.angle_beta   90.00
_cell.angle_gamma   90.00
#
_symmetry.space_group_name_H-M   'P 1'
#
loop_
_entity.id
_entity.type
_entity.pdbx_description
1 polymer ?
#
loop_
_entity_poly.entity_id
_entity_poly.type
_entity_poly.pdbx_seq_one_letter_code
_entity_poly.pdbx_strand_id
1 'polypeptide(L)'
;MKQIEVRLSVEVVAPLLDVVRETAQQLRAEPSPAVHLPSLPDDLRDFWRADVVKSQTSDLDTLLGLFGETFISEGVVYLDSRNAQPVLRATAAVRLQLHRNQLSGLSEEELEAGEISIDALTAPLRRAFVCYLFLATLQELILHHLNPVENA
;
A
#
# COMPACT_ATOMS: atom_id res chain seq x y z
N MET A 1 -19.03 5.86 1.28
CA MET A 1 -18.82 4.54 0.66
C MET A 1 -19.67 3.51 1.39
N LYS A 2 -20.38 2.62 0.67
CA LYS A 2 -21.00 1.43 1.30
C LYS A 2 -19.90 0.45 1.72
N GLN A 3 -20.18 -0.43 2.68
CA GLN A 3 -19.24 -1.49 3.05
C GLN A 3 -19.08 -2.46 1.86
N ILE A 4 -17.84 -2.85 1.59
CA ILE A 4 -17.43 -3.75 0.52
C ILE A 4 -16.78 -4.97 1.16
N GLU A 5 -17.20 -6.15 0.71
CA GLU A 5 -16.55 -7.42 1.03
C GLU A 5 -15.58 -7.77 -0.12
N VAL A 6 -14.32 -7.99 0.20
CA VAL A 6 -13.32 -8.42 -0.77
C VAL A 6 -12.85 -9.81 -0.40
N ARG A 7 -13.07 -10.77 -1.32
CA ARG A 7 -12.61 -12.16 -1.18
C ARG A 7 -11.25 -12.35 -1.82
N LEU A 8 -10.34 -12.93 -1.07
CA LEU A 8 -8.94 -13.09 -1.42
C LEU A 8 -8.49 -14.51 -1.04
N SER A 9 -7.61 -15.10 -1.86
CA SER A 9 -7.00 -16.37 -1.50
C SER A 9 -5.96 -16.17 -0.40
N VAL A 10 -6.19 -16.80 0.76
CA VAL A 10 -5.27 -16.73 1.91
C VAL A 10 -3.88 -17.25 1.54
N GLU A 11 -3.81 -18.36 0.80
CA GLU A 11 -2.55 -18.98 0.38
C GLU A 11 -1.72 -18.07 -0.54
N VAL A 12 -2.39 -17.29 -1.39
CA VAL A 12 -1.74 -16.37 -2.32
C VAL A 12 -1.32 -15.07 -1.62
N VAL A 13 -2.18 -14.54 -0.74
CA VAL A 13 -1.96 -13.23 -0.11
C VAL A 13 -1.03 -13.31 1.10
N ALA A 14 -1.02 -14.40 1.87
CA ALA A 14 -0.18 -14.52 3.06
C ALA A 14 1.32 -14.26 2.79
N PRO A 15 1.95 -14.82 1.73
CA PRO A 15 3.33 -14.48 1.37
C PRO A 15 3.54 -13.02 0.96
N LEU A 16 2.50 -12.32 0.48
CA LEU A 16 2.58 -10.90 0.16
C LEU A 16 2.50 -10.05 1.42
N LEU A 17 1.75 -10.50 2.45
CA LEU A 17 1.67 -9.79 3.73
C LEU A 17 3.02 -9.72 4.45
N ASP A 18 3.89 -10.70 4.29
CA ASP A 18 5.27 -10.60 4.81
C ASP A 18 6.02 -9.42 4.19
N VAL A 19 5.90 -9.25 2.87
CA VAL A 19 6.52 -8.14 2.13
C VAL A 19 5.92 -6.80 2.58
N VAL A 20 4.60 -6.73 2.76
CA VAL A 20 3.93 -5.53 3.29
C VAL A 20 4.41 -5.22 4.70
N ARG A 21 4.54 -6.22 5.58
CA ARG A 21 5.00 -6.04 6.96
C ARG A 21 6.45 -5.56 7.02
N GLU A 22 7.34 -6.17 6.24
CA GLU A 22 8.75 -5.75 6.15
C GLU A 22 8.84 -4.30 5.65
N THR A 23 8.12 -3.97 4.59
CA THR A 23 8.10 -2.62 4.01
C THR A 23 7.49 -1.60 4.99
N ALA A 24 6.44 -1.99 5.72
CA ALA A 24 5.84 -1.14 6.76
C ALA A 24 6.81 -0.88 7.91
N GLN A 25 7.62 -1.86 8.31
CA GLN A 25 8.68 -1.66 9.31
C GLN A 25 9.75 -0.68 8.80
N GLN A 26 10.16 -0.80 7.53
CA GLN A 26 11.08 0.16 6.91
C GLN A 26 10.49 1.58 6.91
N LEU A 27 9.23 1.75 6.51
CA LEU A 27 8.55 3.05 6.51
C LEU A 27 8.41 3.67 7.91
N ARG A 28 8.28 2.84 8.96
CA ARG A 28 8.26 3.33 10.35
C ARG A 28 9.64 3.80 10.82
N ALA A 29 10.70 3.14 10.38
CA ALA A 29 12.08 3.50 10.73
C ALA A 29 12.57 4.71 9.92
N GLU A 30 12.27 4.72 8.62
CA GLU A 30 12.63 5.76 7.67
C GLU A 30 11.38 6.18 6.89
N PRO A 31 10.65 7.20 7.40
CA PRO A 31 9.48 7.74 6.74
C PRO A 31 9.83 8.26 5.35
N SER A 32 8.86 8.18 4.42
CA SER A 32 9.05 8.60 3.03
C SER A 32 9.71 9.99 2.95
N PRO A 33 10.72 10.21 2.09
CA PRO A 33 11.36 11.52 1.96
C PRO A 33 10.47 12.59 1.32
N ALA A 34 9.24 12.26 0.91
CA ALA A 34 8.18 13.26 0.72
C ALA A 34 7.93 14.12 1.99
N VAL A 35 8.45 13.69 3.15
CA VAL A 35 8.47 14.43 4.42
C VAL A 35 9.55 15.53 4.46
N HIS A 36 10.30 15.76 3.37
CA HIS A 36 11.23 16.87 3.27
C HIS A 36 10.62 18.05 2.49
N LEU A 37 9.97 18.97 3.21
CA LEU A 37 9.60 20.29 2.69
C LEU A 37 10.69 21.32 3.07
N PRO A 38 11.71 21.56 2.23
CA PRO A 38 12.88 22.38 2.60
C PRO A 38 12.52 23.82 2.98
N SER A 39 11.35 24.33 2.55
CA SER A 39 10.92 25.72 2.74
C SER A 39 10.29 26.06 4.10
N LEU A 40 10.07 25.09 5.00
CA LEU A 40 9.46 25.35 6.31
C LEU A 40 10.50 25.77 7.37
N PRO A 41 10.15 26.70 8.29
CA PRO A 41 10.87 26.89 9.55
C PRO A 41 11.05 25.55 10.29
N ASP A 42 12.15 25.39 11.03
CA ASP A 42 12.54 24.10 11.61
C ASP A 42 11.52 23.55 12.62
N ASP A 43 10.91 24.42 13.42
CA ASP A 43 9.86 24.05 14.38
C ASP A 43 8.58 23.55 13.68
N LEU A 44 8.17 24.23 12.61
CA LEU A 44 7.03 23.80 11.78
C LEU A 44 7.33 22.52 11.01
N ARG A 45 8.57 22.37 10.53
CA ARG A 45 9.04 21.16 9.84
C ARG A 45 9.00 19.95 10.78
N ASP A 46 9.46 20.10 12.02
CA ASP A 46 9.47 19.02 13.00
C ASP A 46 8.06 18.61 13.42
N PHE A 47 7.17 19.60 13.68
CA PHE A 47 5.76 19.34 13.97
C PHE A 47 5.06 18.62 12.82
N TRP A 48 5.22 19.13 11.59
CA TRP A 48 4.61 18.54 10.40
C TRP A 48 5.14 17.14 10.13
N ARG A 49 6.46 16.93 10.24
CA ARG A 49 7.07 15.61 10.15
C ARG A 49 6.48 14.64 11.16
N ALA A 50 6.36 15.04 12.42
CA ALA A 50 5.79 14.19 13.46
C ALA A 50 4.34 13.78 13.14
N ASP A 51 3.52 14.71 12.63
CA ASP A 51 2.14 14.42 12.24
C ASP A 51 2.04 13.49 11.03
N VAL A 52 2.86 13.71 9.99
CA VAL A 52 2.91 12.83 8.82
C VAL A 52 3.36 11.42 9.19
N VAL A 53 4.40 11.28 10.01
CA VAL A 53 4.87 9.97 10.50
C VAL A 53 3.79 9.26 11.31
N LYS A 54 3.10 9.99 12.19
CA LYS A 54 1.99 9.46 12.98
C LYS A 54 0.85 8.99 12.09
N SER A 55 0.43 9.80 11.12
CA SER A 55 -0.63 9.44 10.15
C SER A 55 -0.22 8.21 9.34
N GLN A 56 1.01 8.19 8.81
CA GLN A 56 1.51 7.05 8.04
C GLN A 56 1.51 5.77 8.88
N THR A 57 1.96 5.84 10.12
CA THR A 57 1.97 4.68 11.02
C THR A 57 0.55 4.16 11.28
N SER A 58 -0.39 5.06 11.57
CA SER A 58 -1.80 4.71 11.77
C SER A 58 -2.44 4.12 10.52
N ASP A 59 -2.09 4.62 9.33
CA ASP A 59 -2.57 4.11 8.06
C ASP A 59 -2.04 2.69 7.79
N LEU A 60 -0.75 2.46 8.05
CA LEU A 60 -0.12 1.12 7.95
C LEU A 60 -0.74 0.12 8.93
N ASP A 61 -1.04 0.53 10.15
CA ASP A 61 -1.72 -0.31 11.14
C ASP A 61 -3.12 -0.68 10.65
N THR A 62 -3.83 0.27 10.03
CA THR A 62 -5.16 0.02 9.45
C THR A 62 -5.10 -0.97 8.29
N LEU A 63 -4.12 -0.82 7.38
CA LEU A 63 -3.88 -1.76 6.27
C LEU A 63 -3.58 -3.17 6.78
N LEU A 64 -2.62 -3.32 7.69
CA LEU A 64 -2.24 -4.62 8.25
C LEU A 64 -3.38 -5.25 9.05
N GLY A 65 -4.19 -4.42 9.72
CA GLY A 65 -5.36 -4.83 10.48
C GLY A 65 -6.48 -5.45 9.62
N LEU A 66 -6.53 -5.16 8.31
CA LEU A 66 -7.48 -5.82 7.40
C LEU A 66 -7.24 -7.35 7.36
N PHE A 67 -5.99 -7.77 7.50
CA PHE A 67 -5.56 -9.15 7.35
C PHE A 67 -5.41 -9.87 8.70
N GLY A 68 -6.35 -9.61 9.61
CA GLY A 68 -6.45 -10.23 10.93
C GLY A 68 -7.15 -11.60 10.91
N GLU A 69 -7.78 -11.98 12.03
CA GLU A 69 -8.39 -13.30 12.22
C GLU A 69 -9.44 -13.63 11.15
N THR A 70 -10.36 -12.70 10.85
CA THR A 70 -11.40 -12.90 9.83
C THR A 70 -10.82 -13.21 8.45
N PHE A 71 -9.76 -12.51 8.05
CA PHE A 71 -9.10 -12.80 6.79
C PHE A 71 -8.44 -14.18 6.80
N ILE A 72 -7.80 -14.56 7.90
CA ILE A 72 -7.13 -15.86 8.02
C ILE A 72 -8.15 -17.02 7.98
N SER A 73 -9.33 -16.86 8.62
CA SER A 73 -10.35 -17.90 8.67
C SER A 73 -11.24 -17.97 7.44
N GLU A 74 -11.58 -16.82 6.85
CA GLU A 74 -12.61 -16.72 5.81
C GLU A 74 -12.08 -16.26 4.45
N GLY A 75 -10.84 -15.75 4.39
CA GLY A 75 -10.29 -15.15 3.17
C GLY A 75 -10.96 -13.83 2.80
N VAL A 76 -11.54 -13.13 3.77
CA VAL A 76 -12.34 -11.93 3.55
C VAL A 76 -11.71 -10.72 4.24
N VAL A 77 -11.69 -9.58 3.54
CA VAL A 77 -11.45 -8.26 4.14
C VAL A 77 -12.62 -7.33 3.87
N TYR A 78 -12.89 -6.43 4.83
CA TYR A 78 -13.97 -5.47 4.73
C TYR A 78 -13.44 -4.04 4.59
N LEU A 79 -13.93 -3.34 3.59
CA LEU A 79 -13.62 -1.93 3.33
C LEU A 79 -14.87 -1.09 3.51
N ASP A 80 -14.79 0.00 4.26
CA ASP A 80 -15.88 0.95 4.45
C ASP A 80 -15.34 2.39 4.57
N SER A 81 -16.23 3.36 4.80
CA SER A 81 -15.84 4.77 4.88
C SER A 81 -14.84 5.11 5.99
N ARG A 82 -14.66 4.23 6.98
CA ARG A 82 -13.75 4.44 8.13
C ARG A 82 -12.32 4.03 7.80
N ASN A 83 -12.13 3.01 6.97
CA ASN A 83 -10.82 2.44 6.69
C ASN A 83 -10.35 2.62 5.24
N ALA A 84 -11.24 2.89 4.28
CA ALA A 84 -10.90 2.95 2.86
C ALA A 84 -9.78 3.96 2.54
N GLN A 85 -9.88 5.17 3.09
CA GLN A 85 -8.89 6.21 2.80
C GLN A 85 -7.54 5.98 3.51
N PRO A 86 -7.49 5.59 4.79
CA PRO A 86 -6.25 5.09 5.42
C PRO A 86 -5.59 3.96 4.63
N VAL A 87 -6.37 2.96 4.21
CA VAL A 87 -5.86 1.82 3.44
C VAL A 87 -5.30 2.29 2.09
N LEU A 88 -6.03 3.14 1.35
CA LEU A 88 -5.60 3.71 0.08
C LEU A 88 -4.24 4.44 0.19
N ARG A 89 -4.03 5.21 1.26
CA ARG A 89 -2.76 5.91 1.53
C ARG A 89 -1.65 4.94 1.93
N ALA A 90 -1.94 3.97 2.80
CA ALA A 90 -0.98 2.96 3.23
C ALA A 90 -0.47 2.12 2.06
N THR A 91 -1.36 1.65 1.18
CA THR A 91 -1.00 0.90 -0.02
C THR A 91 -0.13 1.74 -0.96
N ALA A 92 -0.39 3.05 -1.10
CA ALA A 92 0.44 3.95 -1.89
C ALA A 92 1.85 4.07 -1.29
N ALA A 93 1.93 4.30 0.02
CA ALA A 93 3.21 4.43 0.71
C ALA A 93 4.06 3.16 0.59
N VAL A 94 3.44 1.98 0.75
CA VAL A 94 4.12 0.68 0.58
C VAL A 94 4.57 0.50 -0.86
N ARG A 95 3.72 0.77 -1.86
CA ARG A 95 4.09 0.69 -3.28
C ARG A 95 5.28 1.58 -3.64
N LEU A 96 5.27 2.83 -3.18
CA LEU A 96 6.37 3.76 -3.39
C LEU A 96 7.68 3.26 -2.74
N GLN A 97 7.59 2.69 -1.53
CA GLN A 97 8.78 2.14 -0.87
C GLN A 97 9.32 0.89 -1.56
N LEU A 98 8.44 -0.01 -2.02
CA LEU A 98 8.82 -1.17 -2.83
C LEU A 98 9.51 -0.74 -4.13
N HIS A 99 8.99 0.31 -4.78
CA HIS A 99 9.61 0.88 -5.98
C HIS A 99 11.03 1.35 -5.73
N ARG A 100 11.22 2.15 -4.68
CA ARG A 100 12.53 2.74 -4.35
C ARG A 100 13.58 1.69 -4.00
N ASN A 101 13.21 0.64 -3.27
CA ASN A 101 14.17 -0.26 -2.66
C ASN A 101 14.38 -1.55 -3.46
N GLN A 102 13.30 -2.15 -3.95
CA GLN A 102 13.32 -3.50 -4.52
C GLN A 102 13.07 -3.48 -6.04
N LEU A 103 12.28 -2.53 -6.55
CA LEU A 103 11.89 -2.44 -7.95
C LEU A 103 12.56 -1.25 -8.68
N SER A 104 13.65 -0.71 -8.14
CA SER A 104 14.29 0.51 -8.68
C SER A 104 14.89 0.35 -10.08
N GLY A 105 15.06 -0.89 -10.54
CA GLY A 105 15.45 -1.21 -11.90
C GLY A 105 14.31 -1.21 -12.92
N LEU A 106 13.07 -0.97 -12.48
CA LEU A 106 11.88 -0.88 -13.34
C LEU A 106 11.40 0.57 -13.43
N SER A 107 11.06 1.03 -14.63
CA SER A 107 10.49 2.36 -14.84
C SER A 107 9.07 2.46 -14.31
N GLU A 108 8.59 3.68 -14.08
CA GLU A 108 7.19 3.89 -13.69
C GLU A 108 6.23 3.40 -14.79
N GLU A 109 6.56 3.63 -16.06
CA GLU A 109 5.78 3.15 -17.19
C GLU A 109 5.71 1.62 -17.23
N GLU A 110 6.81 0.91 -16.97
CA GLU A 110 6.81 -0.56 -16.91
C GLU A 110 5.92 -1.07 -15.77
N LEU A 111 5.94 -0.38 -14.62
CA LEU A 111 5.13 -0.73 -13.45
C LEU A 111 3.65 -0.40 -13.61
N GLU A 112 3.31 0.68 -14.32
CA GLU A 112 1.93 1.12 -14.56
C GLU A 112 1.27 0.36 -15.71
N ALA A 113 1.99 0.12 -16.79
CA ALA A 113 1.48 -0.64 -17.94
C ALA A 113 1.36 -2.15 -17.62
N GLY A 114 2.11 -2.63 -16.61
CA GLY A 114 2.14 -4.04 -16.25
C GLY A 114 2.78 -4.93 -17.33
N GLU A 115 3.49 -4.33 -18.29
CA GLU A 115 4.15 -5.01 -19.42
C GLU A 115 5.48 -5.67 -19.02
N ILE A 116 5.52 -6.23 -17.81
CA ILE A 116 6.71 -6.89 -17.27
C ILE A 116 6.53 -8.41 -17.38
N SER A 117 7.48 -9.08 -18.03
CA SER A 117 7.50 -10.53 -18.05
C SER A 117 7.86 -11.07 -16.66
N ILE A 118 6.85 -11.51 -15.91
CA ILE A 118 7.00 -12.08 -14.56
C ILE A 118 7.97 -13.27 -14.54
N ASP A 119 8.02 -14.05 -15.62
CA ASP A 119 8.89 -15.22 -15.74
C ASP A 119 10.36 -14.85 -15.87
N ALA A 120 10.66 -13.65 -16.39
CA ALA A 120 12.02 -13.12 -16.51
C ALA A 120 12.55 -12.52 -15.19
N LEU A 121 11.68 -12.32 -14.19
CA LEU A 121 12.08 -11.75 -12.90
C LEU A 121 12.72 -12.79 -11.99
N THR A 122 13.73 -12.37 -11.22
CA THR A 122 14.27 -13.17 -10.12
C THR A 122 13.19 -13.40 -9.06
N ALA A 123 13.29 -14.48 -8.27
CA ALA A 123 12.27 -14.77 -7.25
C ALA A 123 12.02 -13.61 -6.26
N PRO A 124 13.05 -12.91 -5.73
CA PRO A 124 12.83 -11.76 -4.85
C PRO A 124 12.11 -10.60 -5.57
N LEU A 125 12.55 -10.27 -6.79
CA LEU A 125 11.99 -9.17 -7.58
C LEU A 125 10.53 -9.46 -7.98
N ARG A 126 10.24 -10.69 -8.37
CA ARG A 126 8.89 -11.18 -8.64
C ARG A 126 7.99 -11.07 -7.41
N ARG A 127 8.46 -11.44 -6.22
CA ARG A 127 7.66 -11.33 -4.99
C ARG A 127 7.31 -9.87 -4.68
N ALA A 128 8.29 -8.97 -4.79
CA ALA A 128 8.09 -7.53 -4.63
C ALA A 128 7.11 -6.96 -5.67
N PHE A 129 7.26 -7.37 -6.93
CA PHE A 129 6.40 -6.92 -8.03
C PHE A 129 4.96 -7.41 -7.90
N VAL A 130 4.74 -8.69 -7.56
CA VAL A 130 3.39 -9.22 -7.32
C VAL A 130 2.74 -8.54 -6.11
N CYS A 131 3.52 -8.26 -5.05
CA CYS A 131 3.02 -7.47 -3.92
C CYS A 131 2.63 -6.05 -4.35
N TYR A 132 3.44 -5.41 -5.20
CA TYR A 132 3.15 -4.09 -5.75
C TYR A 132 1.83 -4.08 -6.55
N LEU A 133 1.63 -5.07 -7.44
CA LEU A 133 0.39 -5.22 -8.22
C LEU A 133 -0.82 -5.50 -7.33
N PHE A 134 -0.69 -6.38 -6.34
CA PHE A 134 -1.76 -6.66 -5.38
C PHE A 134 -2.24 -5.39 -4.68
N LEU A 135 -1.30 -4.56 -4.21
CA LEU A 135 -1.63 -3.28 -3.59
C LEU A 135 -2.27 -2.31 -4.59
N ALA A 136 -1.83 -2.30 -5.85
CA ALA A 136 -2.42 -1.48 -6.91
C ALA A 136 -3.90 -1.87 -7.16
N THR A 137 -4.18 -3.16 -7.30
CA THR A 137 -5.54 -3.68 -7.47
C THR A 137 -6.43 -3.32 -6.28
N LEU A 138 -5.90 -3.39 -5.05
CA LEU A 138 -6.65 -2.98 -3.85
C LEU A 138 -6.99 -1.48 -3.88
N GLN A 139 -6.07 -0.63 -4.35
CA GLN A 139 -6.31 0.80 -4.51
C GLN A 139 -7.37 1.11 -5.57
N GLU A 140 -7.29 0.46 -6.73
CA GLU A 140 -8.29 0.60 -7.79
C GLU A 140 -9.69 0.21 -7.28
N LEU A 141 -9.79 -0.90 -6.56
CA LEU A 141 -11.05 -1.35 -5.96
C LEU A 141 -11.61 -0.30 -4.99
N ILE A 142 -10.77 0.29 -4.13
CA ILE A 142 -11.19 1.35 -3.22
C ILE A 142 -11.64 2.59 -4.00
N LEU A 143 -10.85 3.04 -4.97
CA LEU A 143 -11.13 4.24 -5.77
C LEU A 143 -12.44 4.10 -6.54
N HIS A 144 -12.72 2.93 -7.13
CA HIS A 144 -13.96 2.65 -7.86
C HIS A 144 -15.20 2.86 -6.98
N HIS A 145 -15.09 2.56 -5.68
CA HIS A 145 -16.21 2.71 -4.75
C HIS A 145 -16.26 4.05 -4.01
N LEU A 146 -15.13 4.76 -3.92
CA LEU A 146 -15.07 6.14 -3.41
C LEU A 146 -15.59 7.14 -4.43
N ASN A 147 -15.23 6.95 -5.70
CA ASN A 147 -15.64 7.76 -6.84
C ASN A 147 -16.38 6.85 -7.83
N PRO A 148 -17.64 6.43 -7.53
CA PRO A 148 -18.43 5.78 -8.55
C PRO A 148 -18.57 6.78 -9.70
N VAL A 149 -17.96 6.47 -10.84
CA VAL A 149 -18.21 7.25 -12.06
C VAL A 149 -19.72 7.14 -12.29
N GLU A 150 -20.44 8.24 -12.04
CA GLU A 150 -21.83 8.34 -12.46
C GLU A 150 -21.80 8.29 -13.99
N ASN A 151 -22.09 7.12 -14.55
CA ASN A 151 -22.39 6.99 -15.96
C ASN A 151 -23.65 7.85 -16.21
N ALA A 152 -23.44 9.04 -16.76
CA ALA A 152 -24.49 9.90 -17.31
C ALA A 152 -25.04 9.31 -18.62
#